data_AF-A0A6G1DT65-F1
#
_entry.id   AF-A0A6G1DT65-F1
#
_cell.length_a   1.000
_cell.length_b   1.000
_cell.length_c   1.000
_cell.angle_alpha   90.00
_cell.angle_beta   90.00
_cell.angle_gamma   90.00
#
_symmetry.space_group_name_H-M   'P 1'
#
loop_
_entity.id
_entity.type
_entity.pdbx_description
1 polymer ?
#
loop_
_entity_poly.entity_id
_entity_poly.type
_entity_poly.pdbx_seq_one_letter_code
_entity_poly.pdbx_strand_id
1 'polypeptide(L)'
;MIEDMFASRSKAGAINVRLALKTTQKRTSTNTKYVTKMQALGDKMAATGKPLDDEDLIAYIVNGLDADYDPVVESQVARAEPVT
;
A
#
# COMPACT_ATOMS: atom_id res chain seq x y z
N MET A 1 31.90 8.32 -7.45
CA MET A 1 31.58 6.93 -7.86
C MET A 1 30.70 6.19 -6.84
N ILE A 2 30.79 6.50 -5.54
CA ILE A 2 29.90 5.88 -4.52
C ILE A 2 28.52 6.55 -4.50
N GLU A 3 28.44 7.86 -4.74
CA GLU A 3 27.19 8.62 -4.77
C GLU A 3 26.22 8.14 -5.86
N ASP A 4 26.70 7.86 -7.07
CA ASP A 4 25.87 7.28 -8.15
C ASP A 4 25.38 5.87 -7.83
N MET A 5 26.20 5.03 -7.20
CA MET A 5 25.79 3.69 -6.79
C MET A 5 24.78 3.73 -5.65
N PHE A 6 24.93 4.66 -4.71
CA PHE A 6 24.01 4.86 -3.59
C PHE A 6 22.69 5.47 -4.07
N ALA A 7 22.75 6.45 -4.98
CA ALA A 7 21.59 7.02 -5.64
C ALA A 7 20.86 5.96 -6.48
N SER A 8 21.58 5.12 -7.24
CA SER A 8 21.00 4.03 -8.01
C SER A 8 20.40 2.94 -7.13
N ARG A 9 21.05 2.56 -6.03
CA ARG A 9 20.49 1.61 -5.05
C ARG A 9 19.27 2.16 -4.32
N SER A 10 19.30 3.44 -3.92
CA SER A 10 18.17 4.11 -3.26
C SER A 10 16.97 4.25 -4.21
N LYS A 11 17.22 4.63 -5.47
CA LYS A 11 16.21 4.75 -6.51
C LYS A 11 15.61 3.39 -6.89
N ALA A 12 16.44 2.36 -7.04
CA ALA A 12 15.98 0.99 -7.23
C ALA A 12 15.23 0.46 -6.00
N GLY A 13 15.66 0.83 -4.79
CA GLY A 13 14.98 0.50 -3.53
C GLY A 13 13.56 1.05 -3.49
N ALA A 14 13.39 2.35 -3.77
CA ALA A 14 12.07 2.98 -3.82
C ALA A 14 11.17 2.40 -4.93
N ILE A 15 11.74 2.07 -6.09
CA ILE A 15 10.98 1.43 -7.19
C ILE A 15 10.52 0.03 -6.78
N ASN A 16 11.41 -0.77 -6.17
CA ASN A 16 11.09 -2.12 -5.72
C ASN A 16 10.02 -2.11 -4.62
N VAL A 17 10.08 -1.16 -3.69
CA VAL A 17 9.07 -1.04 -2.63
C VAL A 17 7.72 -0.58 -3.20
N ARG A 18 7.71 0.35 -4.17
CA ARG A 18 6.49 0.72 -4.91
C ARG A 18 5.90 -0.45 -5.68
N LEU A 19 6.73 -1.26 -6.33
CA LEU A 19 6.29 -2.46 -7.02
C LEU A 19 5.67 -3.44 -6.02
N ALA A 20 6.34 -3.67 -4.88
CA ALA A 20 5.83 -4.52 -3.81
C ALA A 20 4.48 -4.03 -3.26
N LEU A 21 4.28 -2.72 -3.07
CA LEU A 21 2.99 -2.13 -2.67
C LEU A 21 1.89 -2.46 -3.69
N LYS A 22 2.16 -2.32 -5.00
CA LYS A 22 1.18 -2.61 -6.07
C LYS A 22 0.89 -4.09 -6.25
N THR A 23 1.87 -4.95 -6.03
CA THR A 23 1.72 -6.41 -6.23
C THR A 23 1.25 -7.14 -4.97
N THR A 24 1.31 -6.48 -3.80
CA THR A 24 0.89 -7.08 -2.53
C THR A 24 -0.62 -7.08 -2.48
N GLN A 25 -1.19 -8.26 -2.73
CA GLN A 25 -2.61 -8.54 -2.59
C GLN A 25 -2.86 -9.34 -1.32
N LYS A 26 -4.01 -9.13 -0.70
CA LYS A 26 -4.45 -9.87 0.49
C LYS A 26 -4.54 -11.36 0.17
N ARG A 27 -5.09 -11.75 -0.99
CA ARG A 27 -5.29 -13.12 -1.52
C ARG A 27 -5.56 -14.22 -0.47
N THR A 28 -4.54 -14.68 0.24
CA THR A 28 -4.59 -15.76 1.23
C THR A 28 -4.08 -15.37 2.63
N SER A 29 -3.68 -14.12 2.83
CA SER A 29 -3.20 -13.59 4.10
C SER A 29 -4.32 -12.99 4.95
N THR A 30 -4.20 -13.12 6.27
CA THR A 30 -5.10 -12.47 7.24
C THR A 30 -5.02 -10.94 7.10
N ASN A 31 -6.14 -10.23 7.28
CA ASN A 31 -6.22 -8.76 7.19
C ASN A 31 -5.09 -8.06 7.98
N THR A 32 -4.85 -8.49 9.23
CA THR A 32 -3.79 -7.94 10.08
C THR A 32 -2.40 -8.14 9.46
N LYS A 33 -2.11 -9.35 8.97
CA LYS A 33 -0.82 -9.68 8.33
C LYS A 33 -0.59 -8.88 7.06
N TYR A 34 -1.67 -8.62 6.31
CA TYR A 34 -1.64 -7.79 5.12
C TYR A 34 -1.35 -6.32 5.44
N VAL A 35 -2.12 -5.71 6.36
CA VAL A 35 -1.95 -4.31 6.77
C VAL A 35 -0.57 -4.07 7.38
N THR A 36 -0.10 -4.95 8.27
CA THR A 36 1.25 -4.86 8.85
C THR A 36 2.34 -4.91 7.77
N LYS A 37 2.16 -5.74 6.73
CA LYS A 37 3.11 -5.82 5.62
C LYS A 37 3.11 -4.53 4.78
N MET A 38 1.93 -3.94 4.54
CA MET A 38 1.81 -2.68 3.82
C MET A 38 2.43 -1.51 4.60
N GLN A 39 2.20 -1.43 5.92
CA GLN A 39 2.87 -0.46 6.80
C GLN A 39 4.39 -0.58 6.74
N ALA A 40 4.93 -1.80 6.85
CA ALA A 40 6.37 -2.03 6.75
C ALA A 40 6.96 -1.63 5.37
N LEU A 41 6.16 -1.66 4.30
CA LEU A 41 6.56 -1.13 2.99
C LEU A 41 6.52 0.41 2.95
N GLY A 42 5.54 1.03 3.60
CA GLY A 42 5.49 2.49 3.81
C GLY A 42 6.70 3.01 4.60
N ASP A 43 7.04 2.35 5.71
CA ASP A 43 8.23 2.66 6.53
C ASP A 43 9.52 2.54 5.71
N LYS A 44 9.62 1.52 4.85
CA LYS A 44 10.74 1.37 3.92
C LYS A 44 10.83 2.51 2.91
N MET A 45 9.70 2.97 2.39
CA MET A 45 9.65 4.12 1.48
C MET A 45 10.15 5.39 2.17
N ALA A 46 9.71 5.63 3.41
CA ALA A 46 10.20 6.71 4.26
C ALA A 46 11.72 6.60 4.50
N ALA A 47 12.24 5.40 4.77
CA ALA A 47 13.67 5.17 4.96
C ALA A 47 14.52 5.40 3.69
N THR A 48 13.94 5.24 2.49
CA THR A 48 14.59 5.64 1.21
C THR A 48 14.53 7.15 0.92
N GLY A 49 13.98 7.97 1.83
CA GLY A 49 13.82 9.42 1.63
C GLY A 49 12.66 9.78 0.69
N LYS A 50 11.74 8.85 0.45
CA LYS A 50 10.50 9.06 -0.31
C LYS A 50 9.32 8.56 0.51
N PRO A 51 8.96 9.22 1.61
CA PRO A 51 7.81 8.81 2.40
C PRO A 51 6.54 8.77 1.54
N LEU A 52 5.64 7.84 1.85
CA LEU A 52 4.26 7.90 1.39
C LEU A 52 3.45 8.66 2.43
N ASP A 53 2.50 9.46 1.96
CA ASP A 53 1.45 9.99 2.81
C ASP A 53 0.51 8.87 3.29
N ASP A 54 -0.15 9.08 4.42
CA ASP A 54 -1.09 8.12 4.98
C ASP A 54 -2.22 7.80 4.00
N GLU A 55 -2.73 8.81 3.27
CA GLU A 55 -3.77 8.64 2.24
C GLU A 55 -3.30 7.74 1.09
N ASP A 56 -2.05 7.91 0.63
CA ASP A 56 -1.45 7.06 -0.41
C ASP A 56 -1.33 5.61 0.09
N LEU A 57 -0.83 5.42 1.32
CA LEU A 57 -0.68 4.09 1.91
C LEU A 57 -2.03 3.40 2.08
N ILE A 58 -3.06 4.13 2.54
CA ILE A 58 -4.44 3.65 2.64
C ILE A 58 -4.98 3.26 1.26
N ALA A 59 -4.76 4.08 0.22
CA ALA A 59 -5.18 3.77 -1.13
C ALA A 59 -4.54 2.46 -1.67
N TYR A 60 -3.26 2.21 -1.37
CA TYR A 60 -2.59 0.96 -1.71
C TYR A 60 -3.16 -0.24 -0.93
N ILE A 61 -3.44 -0.07 0.36
CA ILE A 61 -4.05 -1.11 1.20
C ILE A 61 -5.45 -1.47 0.68
N VAL A 62 -6.27 -0.48 0.35
CA VAL A 62 -7.62 -0.66 -0.19
C VAL A 62 -7.57 -1.31 -1.58
N ASN A 63 -6.62 -0.92 -2.44
CA ASN A 63 -6.46 -1.52 -3.77
C ASN A 63 -6.02 -3.00 -3.73
N GLY A 64 -5.24 -3.41 -2.73
CA GLY A 64 -4.75 -4.79 -2.63
C GLY A 64 -5.57 -5.67 -1.68
N LEU A 65 -6.53 -5.10 -0.95
CA LEU A 65 -7.71 -5.83 -0.49
C LEU A 65 -8.44 -6.27 -1.77
N ASP A 66 -8.34 -7.57 -2.09
CA ASP A 66 -8.89 -8.20 -3.29
C ASP A 66 -10.35 -7.78 -3.58
N ALA A 67 -10.88 -8.05 -4.78
CA ALA A 67 -12.22 -7.64 -5.23
C ALA A 67 -13.39 -8.09 -4.32
N ASP A 68 -13.11 -8.91 -3.31
CA ASP A 68 -13.99 -9.23 -2.19
C ASP A 68 -14.32 -8.00 -1.29
N TYR A 69 -13.48 -6.97 -1.31
CA TYR A 69 -13.72 -5.71 -0.57
C TYR A 69 -14.58 -4.73 -1.34
N ASP A 70 -14.58 -4.79 -2.68
CA ASP A 70 -15.34 -3.94 -3.58
C ASP A 70 -16.86 -3.98 -3.28
N PRO A 71 -17.53 -5.16 -3.21
CA PRO A 71 -18.95 -5.22 -2.89
C PRO A 71 -19.23 -4.93 -1.41
N VAL A 72 -18.30 -5.18 -0.48
CA VAL A 72 -18.51 -4.91 0.95
C VAL A 72 -18.42 -3.42 1.26
N VAL A 73 -17.46 -2.71 0.64
CA VAL A 73 -17.34 -1.26 0.75
C VAL A 73 -18.47 -0.57 0.01
N GLU A 74 -18.82 -0.99 -1.21
CA GLU A 74 -20.03 -0.48 -1.88
C GLU A 74 -21.28 -0.71 -1.04
N SER A 75 -21.44 -1.88 -0.41
CA SER A 75 -22.58 -2.15 0.48
C SER A 75 -22.59 -1.29 1.74
N GLN A 76 -21.42 -1.00 2.32
CA GLN A 76 -21.32 -0.14 3.51
C GLN A 76 -21.50 1.35 3.18
N VAL A 77 -21.01 1.79 2.03
CA VAL A 77 -21.17 3.17 1.52
C VAL A 77 -22.61 3.39 1.05
N ALA A 78 -23.21 2.43 0.34
CA ALA A 78 -24.63 2.49 -0.06
C ALA A 78 -25.59 2.48 1.15
N ARG A 79 -25.21 1.83 2.27
CA ARG A 79 -25.98 1.89 3.53
C ARG A 79 -25.75 3.19 4.32
N ALA A 80 -24.74 3.98 3.96
CA ALA A 80 -24.47 5.28 4.57
C ALA A 80 -25.26 6.42 3.88
N GLU A 81 -25.98 6.15 2.81
CA GLU A 81 -27.01 7.07 2.29
C GLU A 81 -28.27 6.91 3.16
N PRO A 82 -28.66 7.92 3.95
CA PRO A 82 -29.89 7.84 4.72
C PRO A 82 -31.05 7.88 3.74
N VAL A 83 -31.90 6.84 3.79
CA VAL A 83 -33.26 6.91 3.26
C VAL A 83 -33.92 8.09 3.97
N THR A 84 -34.14 9.18 3.22
CA THR A 84 -35.00 10.30 3.63
C THR A 84 -36.45 9.85 3.68
#